data_AF-A0A376VFA3-F1
#
_entry.id   AF-A0A376VFA3-F1
#
_cell.length_a   1.000
_cell.length_b   1.000
_cell.length_c   1.000
_cell.angle_alpha   90.00
_cell.angle_beta   90.00
_cell.angle_gamma   90.00
#
_symmetry.space_group_name_H-M   'P 1'
#
loop_
_entity.id
_entity.type
_entity.pdbx_description
1 polymer ?
#
loop_
_entity_poly.entity_id
_entity_poly.type
_entity_poly.pdbx_seq_one_letter_code
_entity_poly.pdbx_strand_id
1 'polypeptide(L)'
;MNWLAKYMATMPPVVLPAPAGAWAKHKLTGGGEYWRWVGQGVPDILSFGDELSPQNVQVRWREPAKTTQQSNIPVTVERQLYRLIPGEEEMSFTLQPVTSNEIDSDALYLDEITLTSEQDAVLRYGQVEVPLPPGADVERTTWGISINKPNAAKQQGQLLEKARNEMGELAYMVPVKELTGTVTFRHLLRFSQKGQFVLPPARYVRSYAPAQQSVAAGSEWTGMQVK
;
A
#
# COMPACT_ATOMS: atom_id res chain seq x y z
N MET A 1 4.23 45.44 7.13
CA MET A 1 4.06 44.31 6.18
C MET A 1 5.39 43.98 5.52
N ASN A 2 5.80 42.71 5.58
CA ASN A 2 7.01 42.16 4.94
C ASN A 2 6.91 42.25 3.39
N TRP A 3 8.04 42.46 2.70
CA TRP A 3 8.20 42.40 1.24
C TRP A 3 7.50 41.17 0.63
N LEU A 4 7.60 40.00 1.27
CA LEU A 4 6.95 38.78 0.81
C LEU A 4 5.41 38.91 0.77
N ALA A 5 4.81 39.55 1.78
CA ALA A 5 3.36 39.76 1.85
C ALA A 5 2.88 40.75 0.77
N LYS A 6 3.68 41.79 0.47
CA LYS A 6 3.39 42.71 -0.65
C LYS A 6 3.51 42.00 -2.01
N TYR A 7 4.53 41.16 -2.18
CA TYR A 7 4.74 40.40 -3.41
C TYR A 7 3.62 39.38 -3.64
N MET A 8 3.19 38.65 -2.61
CA MET A 8 2.05 37.74 -2.69
C MET A 8 0.73 38.46 -3.00
N ALA A 9 0.52 39.68 -2.48
CA ALA A 9 -0.67 40.49 -2.79
C ALA A 9 -0.72 40.98 -4.25
N THR A 10 0.43 41.03 -4.93
CA THR A 10 0.53 41.42 -6.35
C THR A 10 0.53 40.23 -7.31
N MET A 11 0.65 38.99 -6.80
CA MET A 11 0.58 37.82 -7.67
C MET A 11 -0.89 37.56 -8.04
N PRO A 12 -1.20 37.44 -9.35
CA PRO A 12 -2.55 37.07 -9.77
C PRO A 12 -2.89 35.69 -9.16
N PRO A 13 -4.13 35.49 -8.70
CA PRO A 13 -4.54 34.19 -8.19
C PRO A 13 -4.35 33.15 -9.30
N VAL A 14 -3.56 32.11 -9.00
CA VAL A 14 -3.41 30.98 -9.92
C VAL A 14 -4.73 30.22 -9.92
N VAL A 15 -5.53 30.44 -10.96
CA VAL A 15 -6.77 29.69 -11.16
C VAL A 15 -6.40 28.39 -11.86
N LEU A 16 -6.51 27.29 -11.12
CA LEU A 16 -6.26 25.97 -11.70
C LEU A 16 -7.40 25.63 -12.67
N PRO A 17 -7.10 25.37 -13.96
CA PRO A 17 -8.12 25.13 -14.97
C PRO A 17 -8.89 23.85 -14.63
N ALA A 18 -10.21 23.87 -14.81
CA ALA A 18 -11.06 22.72 -14.55
C ALA A 18 -10.92 21.70 -15.69
N PRO A 19 -10.51 20.45 -15.42
CA PRO A 19 -10.50 19.42 -16.43
C PRO A 19 -11.92 18.94 -16.73
N ALA A 20 -12.15 18.48 -17.96
CA ALA A 20 -13.42 17.92 -18.39
C ALA A 20 -13.67 16.55 -17.73
N GLY A 21 -14.91 16.30 -17.32
CA GLY A 21 -15.36 15.03 -16.72
C GLY A 21 -15.55 15.10 -15.21
N ALA A 22 -15.52 13.93 -14.55
CA ALA A 22 -15.81 13.77 -13.13
C ALA A 22 -14.61 14.14 -12.24
N TRP A 23 -14.16 15.38 -12.32
CA TRP A 23 -13.09 15.93 -11.49
C TRP A 23 -13.66 16.76 -10.33
N ALA A 24 -13.25 16.45 -9.11
CA ALA A 24 -13.60 17.20 -7.92
C ALA A 24 -12.44 18.11 -7.49
N LYS A 25 -12.74 19.35 -7.10
CA LYS A 25 -11.74 20.30 -6.60
C LYS A 25 -11.45 20.05 -5.13
N HIS A 26 -10.18 19.95 -4.77
CA HIS A 26 -9.73 19.75 -3.39
C HIS A 26 -8.69 20.81 -2.99
N LYS A 27 -8.56 21.05 -1.68
CA LYS A 27 -7.57 21.96 -1.09
C LYS A 27 -6.44 21.16 -0.45
N LEU A 28 -5.20 21.56 -0.73
CA LEU A 28 -4.01 21.13 -0.01
C LEU A 28 -3.95 21.84 1.35
N THR A 29 -3.27 21.21 2.30
CA THR A 29 -3.02 21.79 3.64
C THR A 29 -2.31 23.15 3.58
N GLY A 30 -1.51 23.40 2.52
CA GLY A 30 -0.86 24.68 2.26
C GLY A 30 -1.71 25.73 1.53
N GLY A 31 -3.02 25.50 1.35
CA GLY A 31 -3.95 26.43 0.71
C GLY A 31 -4.02 26.36 -0.81
N GLY A 32 -3.12 25.62 -1.47
CA GLY A 32 -3.19 25.33 -2.90
C GLY A 32 -4.38 24.45 -3.25
N GLU A 33 -4.81 24.46 -4.50
CA GLU A 33 -5.93 23.64 -4.99
C GLU A 33 -5.43 22.57 -5.96
N TYR A 34 -6.14 21.45 -6.04
CA TYR A 34 -5.87 20.39 -7.03
C TYR A 34 -7.18 19.73 -7.45
N TRP A 35 -7.17 19.08 -8.62
CA TRP A 35 -8.28 18.27 -9.10
C TRP A 35 -8.02 16.79 -8.81
N ARG A 36 -9.03 16.09 -8.29
CA ARG A 36 -9.00 14.65 -8.08
C ARG A 36 -10.11 14.00 -8.90
N TRP A 37 -9.76 12.97 -9.65
CA TRP A 37 -10.75 12.17 -10.37
C TRP A 37 -11.63 11.41 -9.36
N VAL A 38 -12.95 11.51 -9.54
CA VAL A 38 -13.96 10.83 -8.73
C VAL A 38 -14.93 10.00 -9.60
N GLY A 39 -14.67 9.88 -10.89
CA GLY A 39 -15.43 9.04 -11.81
C GLY A 39 -15.07 7.55 -11.69
N GLN A 40 -15.82 6.72 -12.42
CA GLN A 40 -15.52 5.29 -12.56
C GLN A 40 -14.33 5.08 -13.51
N GLY A 41 -13.41 4.17 -13.14
CA GLY A 41 -12.20 3.88 -13.90
C GLY A 41 -11.15 5.00 -13.85
N VAL A 42 -10.06 4.85 -14.60
CA VAL A 42 -9.06 5.91 -14.82
C VAL A 42 -9.28 6.45 -16.24
N PRO A 43 -9.43 7.78 -16.44
CA PRO A 43 -9.63 8.33 -17.77
C PRO A 43 -8.35 8.22 -18.60
N ASP A 44 -8.47 7.80 -19.86
CA ASP A 44 -7.33 7.70 -20.78
C ASP A 44 -6.81 9.06 -21.27
N ILE A 45 -7.66 10.10 -21.20
CA ILE A 45 -7.36 11.44 -21.69
C ILE A 45 -7.72 12.46 -20.61
N LEU A 46 -6.76 13.33 -20.28
CA LEU A 46 -6.98 14.53 -19.47
C LEU A 46 -7.28 15.69 -20.41
N SER A 47 -8.56 15.97 -20.63
CA SER A 47 -8.99 17.09 -21.46
C SER A 47 -9.26 18.34 -20.63
N PHE A 48 -8.89 19.49 -21.17
CA PHE A 48 -9.33 20.80 -20.70
C PHE A 48 -10.21 21.44 -21.77
N GLY A 49 -11.02 22.43 -21.41
CA GLY A 49 -11.75 23.23 -22.39
C GLY A 49 -10.80 24.01 -23.31
N ASP A 50 -11.37 24.78 -24.25
CA ASP A 50 -10.60 25.46 -25.28
C ASP A 50 -9.65 26.54 -24.71
N GLU A 51 -8.47 26.64 -25.34
CA GLU A 51 -7.35 27.56 -25.10
C GLU A 51 -6.99 27.85 -23.64
N LEU A 52 -6.17 26.97 -23.06
CA LEU A 52 -5.38 27.31 -21.88
C LEU A 52 -4.12 28.06 -22.28
N SER A 53 -3.82 29.16 -21.57
CA SER A 53 -2.46 29.70 -21.56
C SER A 53 -1.47 28.64 -21.09
N PRO A 54 -0.19 28.67 -21.50
CA PRO A 54 0.79 27.70 -21.05
C PRO A 54 0.87 27.65 -19.51
N GLN A 55 0.56 26.49 -18.93
CA GLN A 55 0.63 26.26 -17.48
C GLN A 55 1.61 25.13 -17.15
N ASN A 56 2.32 25.27 -16.03
CA ASN A 56 3.07 24.18 -15.44
C ASN A 56 2.12 23.29 -14.64
N VAL A 57 1.86 22.07 -15.12
CA VAL A 57 0.97 21.12 -14.47
C VAL A 57 1.77 19.93 -13.94
N GLN A 58 1.50 19.54 -12.69
CA GLN A 58 1.96 18.26 -12.15
C GLN A 58 0.81 17.26 -12.18
N VAL A 59 0.96 16.19 -12.96
CA VAL A 59 0.02 15.06 -12.96
C VAL A 59 0.57 13.98 -12.04
N ARG A 60 -0.25 13.53 -11.09
CA ARG A 60 0.05 12.39 -10.22
C ARG A 60 -0.97 11.31 -10.50
N TRP A 61 -0.50 10.14 -10.93
CA TRP A 61 -1.32 8.94 -11.05
C TRP A 61 -0.60 7.79 -10.36
N ARG A 62 -1.37 6.82 -9.88
CA ARG A 62 -0.86 5.55 -9.40
C ARG A 62 -1.54 4.49 -10.23
N GLU A 63 -0.79 3.81 -11.10
CA GLU A 63 -1.33 2.66 -11.81
C GLU A 63 -1.56 1.53 -10.80
N PRO A 64 -2.80 1.06 -10.59
CA PRO A 64 -3.02 -0.13 -9.77
C PRO A 64 -2.31 -1.31 -10.42
N ALA A 65 -1.73 -2.21 -9.62
CA ALA A 65 -1.16 -3.45 -10.14
C ALA A 65 -2.24 -4.19 -10.93
N LYS A 66 -2.10 -4.26 -12.26
CA LYS A 66 -3.01 -5.01 -13.12
C LYS A 66 -2.73 -6.49 -12.88
N THR A 67 -3.77 -7.26 -12.56
CA THR A 67 -3.69 -8.73 -12.39
C THR A 67 -3.06 -9.44 -13.61
N THR A 68 -3.08 -8.80 -14.78
CA THR A 68 -2.58 -9.32 -16.06
C THR A 68 -1.19 -8.83 -16.46
N GLN A 69 -0.57 -7.88 -15.75
CA GLN A 69 0.86 -7.55 -15.96
C GLN A 69 1.74 -8.46 -15.10
N GLN A 70 1.56 -9.77 -15.28
CA GLN A 70 2.58 -10.72 -14.88
C GLN A 70 3.68 -10.60 -15.92
N SER A 71 4.70 -9.80 -15.63
CA SER A 71 5.92 -9.91 -16.40
C SER A 71 6.53 -11.29 -16.14
N ASN A 72 7.26 -11.83 -17.11
CA ASN A 72 7.88 -13.17 -17.05
C ASN A 72 9.05 -13.27 -16.04
N ILE A 73 8.91 -12.74 -14.83
CA ILE A 73 9.82 -13.08 -13.74
C ILE A 73 9.27 -14.29 -12.99
N PRO A 74 10.11 -15.32 -12.75
CA PRO A 74 9.72 -16.52 -11.99
C PRO A 74 9.83 -16.21 -10.49
N VAL A 75 9.02 -15.25 -10.06
CA VAL A 75 8.84 -14.88 -8.66
C VAL A 75 7.37 -15.10 -8.32
N THR A 76 7.10 -15.99 -7.38
CA THR A 76 5.78 -16.16 -6.79
C THR A 76 5.66 -15.20 -5.61
N VAL A 77 4.54 -14.49 -5.54
CA VAL A 77 4.19 -13.61 -4.42
C VAL A 77 2.96 -14.20 -3.74
N GLU A 78 3.04 -14.41 -2.44
CA GLU A 78 1.92 -14.83 -1.61
C GLU A 78 1.72 -13.81 -0.51
N ARG A 79 0.46 -13.46 -0.22
CA ARG A 79 0.11 -12.55 0.88
C ARG A 79 -0.97 -13.21 1.72
N GLN A 80 -0.73 -13.33 3.02
CA GLN A 80 -1.69 -13.86 3.97
C GLN A 80 -1.85 -12.88 5.12
N LEU A 81 -3.10 -12.52 5.41
CA LEU A 81 -3.45 -11.73 6.58
C LEU A 81 -3.87 -12.66 7.72
N TYR A 82 -3.41 -12.37 8.93
CA TYR A 82 -3.78 -13.05 10.16
C TYR A 82 -4.31 -12.05 11.18
N ARG A 83 -5.41 -12.37 11.88
CA ARG A 83 -5.82 -11.67 13.09
C ARG A 83 -4.97 -12.18 14.26
N LEU A 84 -4.48 -11.27 15.10
CA LEU A 84 -3.80 -11.62 16.35
C LEU A 84 -4.85 -11.87 17.44
N ILE A 85 -4.88 -13.08 17.96
CA ILE A 85 -5.70 -13.47 19.10
C ILE A 85 -4.81 -13.49 20.34
N PRO A 86 -5.06 -12.67 21.37
CA PRO A 86 -4.28 -12.68 22.61
C PRO A 86 -4.20 -14.09 23.22
N GLY A 87 -2.99 -14.49 23.61
CA GLY A 87 -2.70 -15.72 24.33
C GLY A 87 -2.74 -15.54 25.85
N GLU A 88 -2.28 -16.56 26.59
CA GLU A 88 -2.24 -16.54 28.05
C GLU A 88 -1.10 -15.67 28.62
N GLU A 89 0.03 -15.61 27.92
CA GLU A 89 1.17 -14.78 28.29
C GLU A 89 1.04 -13.35 27.74
N GLU A 90 1.57 -12.38 28.47
CA GLU A 90 1.60 -10.99 28.04
C GLU A 90 2.35 -10.86 26.69
N MET A 91 1.78 -10.10 25.75
CA MET A 91 2.33 -9.91 24.40
C MET A 91 2.51 -11.21 23.59
N SER A 92 1.85 -12.31 23.99
CA SER A 92 1.75 -13.54 23.22
C SER A 92 0.45 -13.58 22.43
N PHE A 93 0.53 -14.01 21.17
CA PHE A 93 -0.63 -14.08 20.28
C PHE A 93 -0.65 -15.38 19.48
N THR A 94 -1.84 -15.88 19.22
CA THR A 94 -2.10 -16.93 18.24
C THR A 94 -2.59 -16.30 16.94
N LEU A 95 -2.02 -16.72 15.82
CA LEU A 95 -2.42 -16.26 14.50
C LEU A 95 -3.70 -16.97 14.07
N GLN A 96 -4.74 -16.21 13.74
CA GLN A 96 -5.93 -16.73 13.08
C GLN A 96 -5.94 -16.25 11.63
N PRO A 97 -5.87 -17.15 10.62
CA PRO A 97 -5.97 -16.75 9.22
C PRO A 97 -7.27 -16.00 8.98
N VAL A 98 -7.18 -14.85 8.31
CA VAL A 98 -8.38 -14.11 7.90
C VAL A 98 -8.82 -14.69 6.56
N THR A 99 -9.99 -15.32 6.52
CA THR A 99 -10.56 -16.00 5.34
C THR A 99 -11.85 -15.34 4.84
N SER A 100 -12.43 -14.43 5.64
CA SER A 100 -13.54 -13.58 5.21
C SER A 100 -13.01 -12.23 4.78
N ASN A 101 -13.81 -11.43 4.09
CA ASN A 101 -13.45 -10.07 3.72
C ASN A 101 -13.71 -9.03 4.83
N GLU A 102 -14.07 -9.45 6.04
CA GLU A 102 -14.39 -8.58 7.16
C GLU A 102 -13.19 -8.36 8.08
N ILE A 103 -12.88 -7.10 8.36
CA ILE A 103 -11.78 -6.65 9.18
C ILE A 103 -12.34 -5.84 10.35
N ASP A 104 -11.95 -6.21 11.56
CA ASP A 104 -12.33 -5.57 12.82
C ASP A 104 -11.38 -4.42 13.11
N SER A 105 -11.89 -3.19 13.21
CA SER A 105 -11.05 -2.01 13.45
C SER A 105 -10.32 -2.02 14.79
N ASP A 106 -10.82 -2.78 15.76
CA ASP A 106 -10.27 -2.82 17.12
C ASP A 106 -9.19 -3.91 17.28
N ALA A 107 -9.03 -4.76 16.26
CA ALA A 107 -8.06 -5.85 16.26
C ALA A 107 -6.69 -5.45 15.69
N LEU A 108 -5.68 -6.21 16.09
CA LEU A 108 -4.33 -6.16 15.52
C LEU A 108 -4.18 -7.31 14.51
N TYR A 109 -3.51 -7.03 13.40
CA TYR A 109 -3.30 -8.01 12.33
C TYR A 109 -1.82 -8.19 12.03
N LEU A 110 -1.45 -9.36 11.51
CA LEU A 110 -0.15 -9.65 10.92
C LEU A 110 -0.34 -9.88 9.42
N ASP A 111 0.33 -9.07 8.62
CA ASP A 111 0.45 -9.23 7.18
C ASP A 111 1.74 -9.99 6.91
N GLU A 112 1.61 -11.20 6.35
CA GLU A 112 2.73 -12.06 5.96
C GLU A 112 2.83 -12.07 4.44
N ILE A 113 3.99 -11.68 3.91
CA ILE A 113 4.29 -11.72 2.48
C ILE A 113 5.42 -12.71 2.26
N THR A 114 5.20 -13.70 1.40
CA THR A 114 6.22 -14.66 1.00
C THR A 114 6.57 -14.44 -0.47
N LEU A 115 7.86 -14.25 -0.74
CA LEU A 115 8.43 -14.24 -2.07
C LEU A 115 9.18 -15.54 -2.29
N THR A 116 8.92 -16.21 -3.40
CA THR A 116 9.66 -17.40 -3.81
C THR A 116 10.21 -17.18 -5.20
N SER A 117 11.52 -17.30 -5.38
CA SER A 117 12.17 -17.31 -6.69
C SER A 117 12.68 -18.71 -7.01
N GLU A 118 12.28 -19.22 -8.17
CA GLU A 118 12.72 -20.54 -8.67
C GLU A 118 14.03 -20.44 -9.49
N GLN A 119 14.62 -19.26 -9.58
CA GLN A 119 15.88 -19.04 -10.31
C GLN A 119 17.10 -19.30 -9.43
N ASP A 120 18.12 -19.92 -10.03
CA ASP A 120 19.46 -20.01 -9.44
C ASP A 120 20.14 -18.63 -9.35
N ALA A 121 19.76 -17.70 -10.24
CA ALA A 121 20.31 -16.35 -10.25
C ALA A 121 19.66 -15.47 -9.19
N VAL A 122 20.48 -14.89 -8.30
CA VAL A 122 20.01 -13.95 -7.28
C VAL A 122 19.38 -12.72 -7.90
N LEU A 123 18.11 -12.46 -7.57
CA LEU A 123 17.42 -11.24 -7.97
C LEU A 123 17.75 -10.11 -6.99
N ARG A 124 18.56 -9.14 -7.43
CA ARG A 124 18.99 -8.01 -6.60
C ARG A 124 18.12 -6.78 -6.84
N TYR A 125 17.91 -6.00 -5.78
CA TYR A 125 17.21 -4.71 -5.80
C TYR A 125 15.79 -4.83 -6.35
N GLY A 126 14.92 -5.38 -5.52
CA GLY A 126 13.49 -5.31 -5.71
C GLY A 126 12.79 -4.61 -4.55
N GLN A 127 11.48 -4.55 -4.66
CA GLN A 127 10.60 -3.98 -3.64
C GLN A 127 9.28 -4.73 -3.66
N VAL A 128 8.74 -5.02 -2.49
CA VAL A 128 7.34 -5.43 -2.35
C VAL A 128 6.52 -4.17 -2.15
N GLU A 129 5.47 -4.00 -2.94
CA GLU A 129 4.45 -2.99 -2.72
C GLU A 129 3.18 -3.65 -2.20
N VAL A 130 2.72 -3.23 -1.03
CA VAL A 130 1.57 -3.82 -0.36
C VAL A 130 0.48 -2.75 -0.18
N PRO A 131 -0.60 -2.82 -0.98
CA PRO A 131 -1.72 -1.89 -0.87
C PRO A 131 -2.43 -1.98 0.48
N LEU A 132 -2.79 -0.81 1.01
CA LEU A 132 -3.53 -0.62 2.25
C LEU A 132 -4.80 0.22 2.00
N PRO A 133 -5.91 -0.07 2.69
CA PRO A 133 -7.06 0.81 2.65
C PRO A 133 -6.74 2.14 3.38
N PRO A 134 -7.50 3.21 3.12
CA PRO A 134 -7.47 4.40 3.96
C PRO A 134 -7.60 4.05 5.45
N GLY A 135 -6.83 4.73 6.30
CA GLY A 135 -6.82 4.52 7.75
C GLY A 135 -6.15 3.22 8.21
N ALA A 136 -5.54 2.44 7.31
CA ALA A 136 -4.64 1.38 7.70
C ALA A 136 -3.20 1.87 7.80
N ASP A 137 -2.45 1.37 8.78
CA ASP A 137 -1.05 1.73 9.00
C ASP A 137 -0.26 0.52 9.51
N VAL A 138 1.05 0.56 9.30
CA VAL A 138 2.00 -0.43 9.83
C VAL A 138 2.37 -0.04 11.26
N GLU A 139 2.18 -0.98 12.17
CA GLU A 139 2.61 -0.84 13.55
C GLU A 139 4.15 -0.85 13.65
N ARG A 140 4.67 0.22 14.23
CA ARG A 140 6.12 0.50 14.25
C ARG A 140 6.87 -0.37 15.25
N THR A 141 6.18 -0.82 16.31
CA THR A 141 6.79 -1.53 17.42
C THR A 141 6.30 -2.97 17.45
N THR A 142 7.22 -3.90 17.25
CA THR A 142 7.00 -5.35 17.39
C THR A 142 7.63 -5.92 18.67
N TRP A 143 8.20 -5.05 19.52
CA TRP A 143 8.98 -5.46 20.69
C TRP A 143 8.15 -6.29 21.67
N GLY A 144 8.67 -7.45 22.06
CA GLY A 144 8.03 -8.35 23.01
C GLY A 144 6.86 -9.14 22.43
N ILE A 145 6.44 -8.89 21.18
CA ILE A 145 5.35 -9.62 20.55
C ILE A 145 5.87 -11.00 20.11
N SER A 146 5.28 -12.04 20.67
CA SER A 146 5.47 -13.43 20.24
C SER A 146 4.23 -13.93 19.52
N ILE A 147 4.44 -14.64 18.42
CA ILE A 147 3.37 -15.19 17.59
C ILE A 147 3.46 -16.72 17.53
N ASN A 148 2.30 -17.36 17.58
CA ASN A 148 2.14 -18.79 17.44
C ASN A 148 1.29 -19.11 16.22
N LYS A 149 1.76 -19.99 15.35
CA LYS A 149 0.90 -20.53 14.27
C LYS A 149 -0.17 -21.45 14.89
N PRO A 150 -1.37 -21.50 14.30
CA PRO A 150 -2.40 -22.43 14.73
C PRO A 150 -1.83 -23.85 14.77
N ASN A 151 -2.13 -24.61 15.83
CA ASN A 151 -1.68 -26.00 16.03
C ASN A 151 -0.17 -26.21 16.16
N ALA A 152 0.64 -25.16 16.38
CA ALA A 152 2.03 -25.34 16.79
C ALA A 152 2.06 -25.96 18.20
N ALA A 153 2.38 -27.25 18.30
CA ALA A 153 2.37 -28.00 19.55
C ALA A 153 3.32 -27.38 20.57
N LYS A 154 2.81 -26.62 21.57
CA LYS A 154 3.56 -25.98 22.68
C LYS A 154 4.97 -25.48 22.30
N GLN A 155 5.15 -25.01 21.07
CA GLN A 155 6.40 -24.41 20.66
C GLN A 155 6.42 -23.01 21.24
N GLN A 156 7.56 -22.61 21.78
CA GLN A 156 7.76 -21.26 22.26
C GLN A 156 7.55 -20.30 21.08
N GLY A 157 6.67 -19.31 21.28
CA GLY A 157 6.25 -18.41 20.22
C GLY A 157 7.42 -17.70 19.54
N GLN A 158 7.31 -17.52 18.24
CA GLN A 158 8.34 -16.82 17.48
C GLN A 158 8.24 -15.32 17.77
N LEU A 159 9.34 -14.73 18.25
CA LEU A 159 9.42 -13.27 18.39
C LEU A 159 9.33 -12.61 17.01
N LEU A 160 8.48 -11.60 16.91
CA LEU A 160 8.37 -10.82 15.67
C LEU A 160 9.61 -9.96 15.46
N GLU A 161 10.11 -9.98 14.22
CA GLU A 161 11.19 -9.11 13.80
C GLU A 161 10.74 -7.63 13.82
N LYS A 162 11.71 -6.72 13.89
CA LYS A 162 11.41 -5.29 13.72
C LYS A 162 10.83 -5.05 12.33
N ALA A 163 9.71 -4.33 12.27
CA ALA A 163 9.11 -3.90 11.01
C ALA A 163 10.15 -3.13 10.16
N ARG A 164 10.38 -3.63 8.93
CA ARG A 164 11.20 -2.98 7.90
C ARG A 164 10.30 -2.61 6.75
N ASN A 165 9.84 -1.37 6.73
CA ASN A 165 8.99 -0.86 5.66
C ASN A 165 9.23 0.64 5.46
N GLU A 166 8.87 1.11 4.28
CA GLU A 166 8.69 2.52 3.98
C GLU A 166 7.21 2.78 3.76
N MET A 167 6.69 3.83 4.40
CA MET A 167 5.27 4.14 4.27
C MET A 167 5.00 4.99 3.03
N GLY A 168 4.05 4.55 2.22
CA GLY A 168 3.42 5.34 1.16
C GLY A 168 2.01 5.81 1.57
N GLU A 169 1.32 6.51 0.67
CA GLU A 169 0.02 7.13 0.97
C GLU A 169 -1.12 6.12 1.22
N LEU A 170 -1.13 4.99 0.51
CA LEU A 170 -2.17 3.94 0.60
C LEU A 170 -1.54 2.55 0.39
N ALA A 171 -0.30 2.41 0.81
CA ALA A 171 0.49 1.20 0.67
C ALA A 171 1.73 1.34 1.55
N TYR A 172 2.30 0.23 1.99
CA TYR A 172 3.67 0.20 2.48
C TYR A 172 4.57 -0.57 1.52
N MET A 173 5.85 -0.26 1.59
CA MET A 173 6.88 -0.80 0.72
C MET A 173 7.90 -1.55 1.53
N VAL A 174 8.36 -2.70 1.04
CA VAL A 174 9.41 -3.50 1.68
C VAL A 174 10.59 -3.62 0.72
N PRO A 175 11.74 -2.98 0.99
CA PRO A 175 12.92 -3.14 0.17
C PRO A 175 13.44 -4.58 0.20
N VAL A 176 13.66 -5.17 -0.97
CA VAL A 176 14.21 -6.52 -1.14
C VAL A 176 15.60 -6.38 -1.74
N LYS A 177 16.63 -6.42 -0.88
CA LYS A 177 18.02 -6.28 -1.33
C LYS A 177 18.40 -7.42 -2.27
N GLU A 178 18.08 -8.66 -1.89
CA GLU A 178 18.41 -9.88 -2.60
C GLU A 178 17.27 -10.88 -2.40
N LEU A 179 16.87 -11.56 -3.47
CA LEU A 179 15.89 -12.64 -3.45
C LEU A 179 16.51 -13.88 -4.10
N THR A 180 16.59 -14.95 -3.32
CA THR A 180 17.05 -16.28 -3.69
C THR A 180 16.25 -17.29 -2.87
N GLY A 181 15.69 -18.31 -3.49
CA GLY A 181 14.75 -19.22 -2.82
C GLY A 181 13.55 -18.47 -2.24
N THR A 182 13.22 -18.75 -0.97
CA THR A 182 12.06 -18.18 -0.28
C THR A 182 12.45 -17.16 0.78
N VAL A 183 11.78 -16.01 0.78
CA VAL A 183 11.92 -14.95 1.79
C VAL A 183 10.54 -14.54 2.29
N THR A 184 10.38 -14.43 3.60
CA THR A 184 9.11 -14.02 4.24
C THR A 184 9.29 -12.69 4.97
N PHE A 185 8.31 -11.80 4.80
CA PHE A 185 8.21 -10.53 5.50
C PHE A 185 6.95 -10.51 6.36
N ARG A 186 7.05 -9.89 7.54
CA ARG A 186 5.98 -9.82 8.52
C ARG A 186 5.83 -8.41 9.06
N HIS A 187 4.64 -7.87 8.96
CA HIS A 187 4.33 -6.52 9.44
C HIS A 187 3.01 -6.54 10.20
N LEU A 188 2.99 -5.87 11.34
CA LEU A 188 1.77 -5.68 12.10
C LEU A 188 0.96 -4.54 11.48
N LEU A 189 -0.35 -4.71 11.34
CA LEU A 189 -1.27 -3.74 10.76
C LEU A 189 -2.40 -3.41 11.73
N ARG A 190 -2.79 -2.13 11.75
CA ARG A 190 -4.08 -1.68 12.30
C ARG A 190 -4.95 -1.08 11.20
N PHE A 191 -6.26 -1.19 11.37
CA PHE A 191 -7.25 -0.62 10.48
C PHE A 191 -8.16 0.31 11.29
N SER A 192 -8.17 1.61 11.01
CA SER A 192 -8.94 2.57 11.82
C SER A 192 -10.17 3.14 11.10
N GLN A 193 -10.14 3.23 9.78
CA GLN A 193 -11.23 3.82 9.01
C GLN A 193 -12.17 2.72 8.50
N LYS A 194 -13.42 2.77 8.99
CA LYS A 194 -14.48 1.84 8.59
C LYS A 194 -14.95 2.13 7.16
N GLY A 195 -15.32 1.08 6.43
CA GLY A 195 -15.80 1.20 5.05
C GLY A 195 -15.53 -0.04 4.19
N GLN A 196 -15.93 0.05 2.92
CA GLN A 196 -15.66 -0.94 1.88
C GLN A 196 -14.56 -0.43 0.96
N PHE A 197 -13.52 -1.25 0.77
CA PHE A 197 -12.35 -0.88 -0.01
C PHE A 197 -11.97 -2.00 -0.97
N VAL A 198 -11.74 -1.62 -2.23
CA VAL A 198 -11.14 -2.50 -3.23
C VAL A 198 -9.63 -2.28 -3.19
N LEU A 199 -8.88 -3.34 -2.93
CA LEU A 199 -7.42 -3.28 -2.89
C LEU A 199 -6.84 -3.96 -4.13
N PRO A 200 -5.85 -3.35 -4.80
CA PRO A 200 -5.05 -4.09 -5.77
C PRO A 200 -4.25 -5.20 -5.08
N PRO A 201 -3.80 -6.22 -5.82
CA PRO A 201 -2.92 -7.23 -5.27
C PRO A 201 -1.59 -6.60 -4.83
N ALA A 202 -0.98 -7.19 -3.80
CA ALA A 202 0.43 -6.89 -3.50
C ALA A 202 1.31 -7.34 -4.66
N ARG A 203 2.45 -6.69 -4.85
CA ARG A 203 3.36 -7.03 -5.95
C ARG A 203 4.82 -6.95 -5.55
N TYR A 204 5.65 -7.75 -6.18
CA TYR A 204 7.09 -7.58 -6.22
C TYR A 204 7.48 -6.89 -7.51
N VAL A 205 8.32 -5.86 -7.44
CA VAL A 205 8.84 -5.12 -8.59
C VAL A 205 10.36 -4.99 -8.51
N ARG A 206 11.06 -5.15 -9.64
CA ARG A 206 12.49 -4.89 -9.75
C ARG A 206 12.75 -3.38 -9.83
N SER A 207 13.53 -2.84 -8.91
CA SER A 207 13.76 -1.38 -8.80
C SER A 207 14.42 -0.78 -10.05
N TYR A 208 15.32 -1.52 -10.70
CA TYR A 208 16.02 -1.09 -11.93
C TYR A 208 15.45 -1.68 -13.22
N ALA A 209 14.38 -2.47 -13.13
CA ALA A 209 13.68 -3.03 -14.28
C ALA A 209 12.18 -3.08 -13.96
N PRO A 210 11.48 -1.94 -13.83
CA PRO A 210 10.11 -1.89 -13.30
C PRO A 210 9.08 -2.65 -14.16
N ALA A 211 9.39 -2.89 -15.44
CA ALA A 211 8.60 -3.78 -16.30
C ALA A 211 8.64 -5.25 -15.83
N GLN A 212 9.60 -5.62 -14.98
CA GLN A 212 9.75 -6.90 -14.31
C GLN A 212 9.09 -6.87 -12.92
N GLN A 213 7.84 -7.30 -12.86
CA GLN A 213 7.03 -7.45 -11.67
C GLN A 213 6.23 -8.77 -11.63
N SER A 214 5.88 -9.19 -10.42
CA SER A 214 4.96 -10.30 -10.16
C SER A 214 3.92 -9.86 -9.12
N VAL A 215 2.70 -10.33 -9.26
CA VAL A 215 1.57 -9.97 -8.40
C VAL A 215 1.17 -11.16 -7.54
N ALA A 216 0.69 -10.87 -6.34
CA ALA A 216 0.16 -11.88 -5.45
C ALA A 216 -1.01 -12.61 -6.11
N ALA A 217 -0.94 -13.94 -6.15
CA ALA A 217 -2.03 -14.76 -6.66
C ALA A 217 -3.27 -14.55 -5.78
N GLY A 218 -4.41 -14.23 -6.41
CA GLY A 218 -5.72 -14.23 -5.76
C GLY A 218 -5.78 -13.44 -4.46
N SER A 219 -5.66 -12.11 -4.51
CA SER A 219 -6.02 -11.32 -3.33
C SER A 219 -7.52 -11.53 -3.04
N GLU A 220 -7.86 -12.40 -2.09
CA GLU A 220 -9.24 -12.68 -1.63
C GLU A 220 -9.94 -11.41 -1.09
N TRP A 221 -9.18 -10.31 -0.98
CA TRP A 221 -9.56 -8.98 -0.52
C TRP A 221 -10.05 -8.04 -1.64
N THR A 222 -10.59 -8.55 -2.74
CA THR A 222 -11.15 -7.70 -3.82
C THR A 222 -12.25 -6.74 -3.32
N GLY A 223 -12.82 -6.99 -2.15
CA GLY A 223 -13.61 -6.02 -1.39
C GLY A 223 -13.45 -6.21 0.12
N MET A 224 -12.48 -5.54 0.72
CA MET A 224 -12.24 -5.51 2.18
C MET A 224 -13.26 -4.62 2.88
N GLN A 225 -13.96 -5.16 3.88
CA GLN A 225 -14.91 -4.46 4.73
C GLN A 225 -14.31 -4.22 6.11
N VAL A 226 -13.91 -3.00 6.42
CA VAL A 226 -13.49 -2.60 7.77
C VAL A 226 -14.74 -2.22 8.58
N LYS A 227 -14.94 -2.84 9.73
CA LYS A 227 -16.10 -2.67 10.63
C LYS A 227 -15.73 -2.11 11.98
#